data_AF-A0A0N4XIW0-F1
#
_entry.id   AF-A0A0N4XIW0-F1
#
_cell.length_a   1.000
_cell.length_b   1.000
_cell.length_c   1.000
_cell.angle_alpha   90.00
_cell.angle_beta   90.00
_cell.angle_gamma   90.00
#
_symmetry.space_group_name_H-M   'P 1'
#
loop_
_entity.id
_entity.type
_entity.pdbx_description
1 polymer ?
#
loop_
_entity_poly.entity_id
_entity_poly.type
_entity_poly.pdbx_seq_one_letter_code
_entity_poly.pdbx_strand_id
1 'polypeptide(L)'
;MLDICSSADENHSRLRCSDELRYCYVHNIFFDFKSWEVKNSKRYREDVIQPGEVGGNCEVFHEKTLKDQMAERGYLRSWADEFKHFTTAPSFQVDYAHCDVIFERPTIVIKLDAAVNMYHHFCDFVNLYASQHINSSFSQQVDVLWWDTHSAGFVDPMFGDTWKAFSDSKPVELTALAGRRVCFRSAMFPLLARQMFGLFYNTPLEKECHGTGLMHAFSHHILHRLGVKQNGPVLDSVRVTILSRSTKFRRILNIEEVSTILFNLYHCATVCGTSRNA
;
A
#
# COMPACT_ATOMS: atom_id res chain seq x y z
N MET A 1 9.95 10.82 -13.73
CA MET A 1 10.76 9.99 -12.81
C MET A 1 12.21 10.36 -13.01
N LEU A 2 12.95 10.51 -11.91
CA LEU A 2 14.36 10.83 -11.82
C LEU A 2 15.18 9.54 -11.74
N ASP A 3 16.30 9.49 -12.44
CA ASP A 3 17.24 8.38 -12.41
C ASP A 3 18.29 8.65 -11.32
N ILE A 4 18.35 7.78 -10.32
CA ILE A 4 19.31 7.86 -9.21
C ILE A 4 20.47 6.88 -9.44
N CYS A 5 20.14 5.68 -9.91
CA CYS A 5 21.08 4.65 -10.35
C CYS A 5 20.63 4.20 -11.73
N SER A 6 21.53 4.23 -12.71
CA SER A 6 21.23 3.85 -14.09
C SER A 6 22.32 2.96 -14.67
N SER A 7 21.91 2.11 -15.61
CA SER A 7 22.78 1.34 -16.48
C SER A 7 22.00 0.91 -17.72
N ALA A 8 22.72 0.72 -18.83
CA ALA A 8 22.18 0.11 -20.05
C ALA A 8 22.12 -1.42 -19.97
N ASP A 9 22.90 -2.06 -19.08
CA ASP A 9 22.91 -3.51 -18.89
C ASP A 9 21.73 -3.95 -18.00
N GLU A 10 20.98 -4.96 -18.43
CA GLU A 10 19.86 -5.52 -17.68
C GLU A 10 20.29 -6.34 -16.45
N ASN A 11 21.56 -6.73 -16.36
CA ASN A 11 22.14 -7.38 -15.19
C ASN A 11 22.61 -6.37 -14.13
N HIS A 12 22.73 -5.10 -14.50
CA HIS A 12 23.09 -4.03 -13.59
C HIS A 12 21.87 -3.45 -12.89
N SER A 13 22.13 -2.59 -11.91
CA SER A 13 21.12 -2.02 -11.04
C SER A 13 20.52 -0.75 -11.62
N ARG A 14 19.25 -0.53 -11.32
CA ARG A 14 18.53 0.71 -11.63
C ARG A 14 17.70 1.13 -10.43
N LEU A 15 17.67 2.43 -10.14
CA LEU A 15 16.80 3.06 -9.15
C LEU A 15 16.22 4.32 -9.78
N ARG A 16 14.91 4.29 -10.04
CA ARG A 16 14.15 5.42 -10.57
C ARG A 16 13.09 5.82 -9.58
N CYS A 17 13.00 7.09 -9.24
CA CYS A 17 12.00 7.57 -8.28
C CYS A 17 11.21 8.76 -8.85
N SER A 18 10.01 8.98 -8.33
CA SER A 18 9.36 10.28 -8.43
C SER A 18 10.07 11.31 -7.54
N ASP A 19 9.61 12.55 -7.61
CA ASP A 19 10.05 13.58 -6.69
C ASP A 19 9.84 13.12 -5.23
N GLU A 20 10.78 13.54 -4.38
CA GLU A 20 10.81 13.29 -2.94
C GLU A 20 10.79 11.81 -2.54
N LEU A 21 11.21 10.90 -3.43
CA LEU A 21 11.17 9.45 -3.24
C LEU A 21 9.78 8.93 -2.81
N ARG A 22 8.71 9.58 -3.29
CA ARG A 22 7.32 9.22 -2.98
C ARG A 22 6.90 7.89 -3.63
N TYR A 23 7.45 7.60 -4.80
CA TYR A 23 7.29 6.36 -5.55
C TYR A 23 8.65 5.99 -6.13
N CYS A 24 9.05 4.72 -6.06
CA CYS A 24 10.28 4.25 -6.69
C CYS A 24 10.06 2.92 -7.41
N TYR A 25 10.84 2.70 -8.47
CA TYR A 25 10.95 1.44 -9.16
C TYR A 25 12.42 1.07 -9.27
N VAL A 26 12.72 -0.18 -8.94
CA VAL A 26 14.10 -0.68 -8.85
C VAL A 26 14.29 -1.92 -9.68
N HIS A 27 15.53 -2.14 -10.09
CA HIS A 27 15.97 -3.33 -10.80
C HIS A 27 17.31 -3.78 -10.22
N ASN A 28 17.44 -5.08 -9.93
CA ASN A 28 18.63 -5.70 -9.36
C ASN A 28 19.24 -4.91 -8.19
N ILE A 29 18.53 -4.77 -7.07
CA ILE A 29 19.10 -4.11 -5.87
C ILE A 29 19.06 -5.04 -4.67
N PHE A 30 19.83 -4.72 -3.63
CA PHE A 30 19.79 -5.43 -2.37
C PHE A 30 19.41 -4.51 -1.20
N PHE A 31 18.80 -5.13 -0.19
CA PHE A 31 18.67 -4.63 1.18
C PHE A 31 19.28 -5.67 2.13
N ASP A 32 20.20 -5.27 2.99
CA ASP A 32 20.81 -6.10 4.00
C ASP A 32 20.20 -5.78 5.36
N PHE A 33 19.52 -6.75 5.97
CA PHE A 33 18.87 -6.59 7.27
C PHE A 33 19.71 -7.15 8.42
N LYS A 34 21.03 -7.32 8.23
CA LYS A 34 21.93 -7.86 9.26
C LYS A 34 22.04 -6.98 10.50
N SER A 35 22.03 -5.66 10.36
CA SER A 35 22.06 -4.76 11.53
C SER A 35 20.71 -4.66 12.25
N TRP A 36 19.62 -5.14 11.64
CA TRP A 36 18.29 -4.97 12.20
C TRP A 36 17.98 -5.99 13.29
N GLU A 37 18.01 -5.53 14.54
CA GLU A 37 17.48 -6.28 15.67
C GLU A 37 15.95 -6.23 15.72
N VAL A 38 15.30 -7.34 15.34
CA VAL A 38 13.83 -7.46 15.38
C VAL A 38 13.28 -7.54 16.79
N LYS A 39 14.05 -8.06 17.76
CA LYS A 39 13.57 -8.26 19.12
C LYS A 39 13.15 -6.91 19.72
N ASN A 40 11.90 -6.81 20.18
CA ASN A 40 11.28 -5.57 20.69
C ASN A 40 11.22 -4.41 19.67
N SER A 41 11.42 -4.69 18.38
CA SER A 41 11.29 -3.69 17.33
C SER A 41 9.87 -3.14 17.29
N LYS A 42 9.78 -1.81 17.22
CA LYS A 42 8.52 -1.06 17.17
C LYS A 42 8.10 -0.85 15.73
N ARG A 43 6.79 -0.67 15.53
CA ARG A 43 6.23 -0.27 14.24
C ARG A 43 6.71 1.13 13.85
N TYR A 44 6.80 1.39 12.54
CA TYR A 44 7.15 2.67 11.93
C TYR A 44 8.59 3.15 12.14
N ARG A 45 9.55 2.23 12.28
CA ARG A 45 10.98 2.58 12.35
C ARG A 45 11.53 3.06 11.00
N GLU A 46 12.33 4.13 11.03
CA GLU A 46 12.96 4.80 9.88
C GLU A 46 14.50 4.62 9.86
N ASP A 47 15.01 3.81 10.77
CA ASP A 47 16.42 3.56 11.06
C ASP A 47 16.79 2.08 10.89
N VAL A 48 15.98 1.31 10.15
CA VAL A 48 16.22 -0.12 9.93
C VAL A 48 17.40 -0.38 9.01
N ILE A 49 17.59 0.48 8.01
CA ILE A 49 18.67 0.35 7.02
C ILE A 49 19.83 1.28 7.39
N GLN A 50 21.03 0.72 7.50
CA GLN A 50 22.27 1.41 7.86
C GLN A 50 23.19 1.63 6.63
N PRO A 51 24.27 2.43 6.76
CA PRO A 51 25.26 2.59 5.70
C PRO A 51 25.82 1.25 5.19
N GLY A 52 25.80 1.06 3.87
CA GLY A 52 26.26 -0.18 3.23
C GLY A 52 25.21 -1.28 3.12
N GLU A 53 24.03 -1.09 3.71
CA GLU A 53 22.97 -2.10 3.73
C GLU A 53 21.94 -1.94 2.61
N VAL A 54 22.10 -0.97 1.72
CA VAL A 54 21.23 -0.82 0.56
C VAL A 54 22.05 -0.33 -0.62
N GLY A 55 21.85 -0.94 -1.79
CA GLY A 55 22.63 -0.58 -2.97
C GLY A 55 22.43 -1.49 -4.16
N GLY A 56 23.29 -1.29 -5.14
CA GLY A 56 23.32 -2.07 -6.37
C GLY A 56 24.53 -1.72 -7.24
N ASN A 57 24.77 -2.52 -8.28
CA ASN A 57 25.79 -2.27 -9.28
C ASN A 57 25.31 -1.22 -10.29
N CYS A 58 25.56 0.05 -10.01
CA CYS A 58 25.21 1.17 -10.89
C CYS A 58 26.36 1.48 -11.84
N GLU A 59 26.05 1.66 -13.12
CA GLU A 59 27.00 2.22 -14.09
C GLU A 59 27.18 3.73 -13.87
N VAL A 60 26.06 4.42 -13.65
CA VAL A 60 26.04 5.84 -13.25
C VAL A 60 25.21 5.98 -11.97
N PHE A 61 25.79 6.63 -10.97
CA PHE A 61 25.12 6.94 -9.70
C PHE A 61 25.04 8.44 -9.45
N HIS A 62 23.83 8.96 -9.34
CA HIS A 62 23.52 10.37 -9.12
C HIS A 62 23.31 10.67 -7.63
N GLU A 63 24.39 10.59 -6.83
CA GLU A 63 24.34 10.78 -5.37
C GLU A 63 23.73 12.12 -4.96
N LYS A 64 24.04 13.20 -5.70
CA LYS A 64 23.46 14.53 -5.45
C LYS A 64 21.95 14.52 -5.63
N THR A 65 21.45 13.92 -6.72
CA THR A 65 20.00 13.78 -6.96
C THR A 65 19.34 13.04 -5.82
N LEU A 66 19.93 11.93 -5.34
CA LEU A 66 19.40 11.20 -4.19
C LEU A 66 19.28 12.10 -2.96
N LYS A 67 20.34 12.86 -2.62
CA LYS A 67 20.36 13.78 -1.47
C LYS A 67 19.33 14.91 -1.60
N ASP A 68 19.23 15.51 -2.78
CA ASP A 68 18.33 16.63 -3.04
C ASP A 68 16.85 16.22 -2.96
N GLN A 69 16.54 14.94 -3.15
CA GLN A 69 15.17 14.42 -3.07
C GLN A 69 14.76 14.00 -1.64
N MET A 70 15.61 14.10 -0.62
CA MET A 70 15.25 13.69 0.76
C MET A 70 14.56 14.77 1.60
N ALA A 71 13.98 15.80 0.97
CA ALA A 71 13.34 16.90 1.71
C ALA A 71 12.11 16.41 2.52
N GLU A 72 11.29 15.54 1.93
CA GLU A 72 10.17 14.90 2.63
C GLU A 72 10.58 13.51 3.13
N ARG A 73 10.68 13.38 4.45
CA ARG A 73 10.97 12.13 5.15
C ARG A 73 9.81 11.71 6.03
N GLY A 74 9.83 10.47 6.47
CA GLY A 74 8.81 9.92 7.35
C GLY A 74 8.25 8.60 6.83
N TYR A 75 7.99 7.67 7.75
CA TYR A 75 7.69 6.28 7.43
C TYR A 75 6.58 6.12 6.39
N LEU A 76 5.43 6.78 6.59
CA LEU A 76 4.29 6.72 5.67
C LEU A 76 4.24 7.90 4.68
N ARG A 77 5.32 8.67 4.55
CA ARG A 77 5.41 9.85 3.67
C ARG A 77 6.24 9.57 2.42
N SER A 78 7.40 8.94 2.57
CA SER A 78 8.28 8.62 1.44
C SER A 78 9.14 7.38 1.71
N TRP A 79 9.91 6.99 0.70
CA TRP A 79 10.93 5.95 0.77
C TRP A 79 12.34 6.52 1.03
N ALA A 80 12.42 7.81 1.39
CA ALA A 80 13.68 8.48 1.61
C ALA A 80 14.52 7.79 2.70
N ASP A 81 13.90 7.32 3.79
CA ASP A 81 14.61 6.70 4.91
C ASP A 81 15.20 5.32 4.59
N GLU A 82 14.59 4.58 3.65
CA GLU A 82 15.09 3.29 3.18
C GLU A 82 16.20 3.44 2.15
N PHE A 83 16.18 4.50 1.35
CA PHE A 83 17.18 4.76 0.31
C PHE A 83 18.26 5.77 0.73
N LYS A 84 18.18 6.36 1.93
CA LYS A 84 19.13 7.40 2.38
C LYS A 84 20.60 6.97 2.34
N HIS A 85 20.85 5.67 2.43
CA HIS A 85 22.17 5.06 2.42
C HIS A 85 22.49 4.27 1.14
N PHE A 86 21.71 4.47 0.07
CA PHE A 86 21.95 3.79 -1.19
C PHE A 86 23.34 4.09 -1.72
N THR A 87 24.08 3.04 -2.05
CA THR A 87 25.44 3.12 -2.58
C THR A 87 25.63 2.20 -3.79
N THR A 88 26.66 2.48 -4.59
CA THR A 88 27.07 1.59 -5.67
C THR A 88 27.94 0.44 -5.16
N ALA A 89 27.72 -0.76 -5.70
CA ALA A 89 28.45 -1.98 -5.39
C ALA A 89 28.88 -2.66 -6.72
N PRO A 90 30.04 -2.32 -7.30
CA PRO A 90 30.41 -2.71 -8.66
C PRO A 90 30.50 -4.21 -8.94
N SER A 91 30.75 -5.04 -7.92
CA SER A 91 30.81 -6.50 -8.07
C SER A 91 29.47 -7.19 -7.78
N PHE A 92 28.43 -6.44 -7.41
CA PHE A 92 27.15 -7.02 -7.03
C PHE A 92 26.43 -7.63 -8.23
N GLN A 93 25.94 -8.85 -8.04
CA GLN A 93 25.03 -9.54 -8.93
C GLN A 93 23.90 -10.15 -8.10
N VAL A 94 22.73 -10.30 -8.69
CA VAL A 94 21.60 -10.97 -8.04
C VAL A 94 21.79 -12.49 -8.20
N ASP A 95 22.50 -13.09 -7.23
CA ASP A 95 22.78 -14.52 -7.14
C ASP A 95 22.92 -14.96 -5.67
N TYR A 96 23.04 -16.26 -5.43
CA TYR A 96 23.17 -16.82 -4.07
C TYR A 96 24.57 -16.67 -3.46
N ALA A 97 25.55 -16.14 -4.19
CA ALA A 97 26.84 -15.76 -3.60
C ALA A 97 26.74 -14.38 -2.92
N HIS A 98 25.84 -13.51 -3.39
CA HIS A 98 25.65 -12.16 -2.86
C HIS A 98 24.38 -12.00 -2.02
N CYS A 99 23.40 -12.89 -2.18
CA CYS A 99 22.06 -12.77 -1.60
C CYS A 99 21.68 -14.03 -0.82
N ASP A 100 21.08 -13.85 0.36
CA ASP A 100 20.52 -14.95 1.16
C ASP A 100 19.08 -15.29 0.71
N VAL A 101 18.36 -14.29 0.21
CA VAL A 101 17.00 -14.42 -0.33
C VAL A 101 16.90 -13.62 -1.62
N ILE A 102 16.34 -14.21 -2.67
CA ILE A 102 16.12 -13.55 -3.95
C ILE A 102 14.62 -13.57 -4.29
N PHE A 103 14.06 -12.38 -4.46
CA PHE A 103 12.74 -12.20 -5.07
C PHE A 103 12.90 -12.16 -6.59
N GLU A 104 12.64 -13.31 -7.22
CA GLU A 104 12.73 -13.47 -8.68
C GLU A 104 11.53 -12.83 -9.40
N ARG A 105 10.34 -12.88 -8.78
CA ARG A 105 9.13 -12.23 -9.31
C ARG A 105 9.15 -10.72 -9.00
N PRO A 106 8.50 -9.88 -9.83
CA PRO A 106 8.32 -8.48 -9.50
C PRO A 106 7.66 -8.34 -8.12
N THR A 107 8.25 -7.54 -7.25
CA THR A 107 7.80 -7.43 -5.86
C THR A 107 7.25 -6.06 -5.56
N ILE A 108 6.11 -6.01 -4.87
CA ILE A 108 5.54 -4.79 -4.31
C ILE A 108 6.00 -4.69 -2.87
N VAL A 109 6.86 -3.73 -2.56
CA VAL A 109 7.33 -3.46 -1.20
C VAL A 109 6.50 -2.33 -0.64
N ILE A 110 5.65 -2.58 0.35
CA ILE A 110 4.68 -1.59 0.83
C ILE A 110 4.73 -1.40 2.34
N LYS A 111 4.71 -0.14 2.77
CA LYS A 111 4.49 0.25 4.16
C LYS A 111 3.00 0.49 4.39
N LEU A 112 2.47 -0.11 5.45
CA LEU A 112 1.04 -0.11 5.74
C LEU A 112 0.72 0.90 6.84
N ASP A 113 -0.40 1.62 6.72
CA ASP A 113 -0.87 2.51 7.78
C ASP A 113 -1.43 1.69 8.95
N ALA A 114 -2.71 1.29 8.93
CA ALA A 114 -3.26 0.44 10.00
C ALA A 114 -4.49 -0.36 9.58
N ALA A 115 -4.49 -1.67 9.84
CA ALA A 115 -5.62 -2.58 9.62
C ALA A 115 -6.74 -2.49 10.67
N VAL A 116 -6.82 -1.39 11.44
CA VAL A 116 -7.80 -1.24 12.54
C VAL A 116 -9.21 -0.90 12.07
N ASN A 117 -9.35 -0.30 10.89
CA ASN A 117 -10.64 -0.05 10.24
C ASN A 117 -10.43 0.25 8.75
N MET A 118 -11.55 0.26 8.00
CA MET A 118 -11.56 0.52 6.56
C MET A 118 -10.91 1.88 6.22
N TYR A 119 -11.13 2.91 7.04
CA TYR A 119 -10.58 4.25 6.79
C TYR A 119 -9.05 4.28 6.85
N HIS A 120 -8.41 3.51 7.74
CA HIS A 120 -6.96 3.48 7.84
C HIS A 120 -6.28 2.48 6.92
N HIS A 121 -6.98 1.46 6.43
CA HIS A 121 -6.33 0.46 5.59
C HIS A 121 -6.59 0.65 4.10
N PHE A 122 -7.75 1.19 3.71
CA PHE A 122 -8.05 1.37 2.29
C PHE A 122 -7.19 2.44 1.62
N CYS A 123 -6.60 3.37 2.39
CA CYS A 123 -5.59 4.26 1.83
C CYS A 123 -4.39 3.49 1.27
N ASP A 124 -4.00 2.37 1.88
CA ASP A 124 -2.90 1.53 1.38
C ASP A 124 -3.26 0.96 0.00
N PHE A 125 -4.46 0.38 -0.15
CA PHE A 125 -4.93 -0.19 -1.41
C PHE A 125 -5.19 0.84 -2.51
N VAL A 126 -5.75 2.00 -2.16
CA VAL A 126 -5.99 3.08 -3.13
C VAL A 126 -4.67 3.63 -3.66
N ASN A 127 -3.70 3.89 -2.77
CA ASN A 127 -2.39 4.39 -3.19
C ASN A 127 -1.60 3.32 -3.95
N LEU A 128 -1.74 2.03 -3.60
CA LEU A 128 -1.17 0.94 -4.37
C LEU A 128 -1.76 0.86 -5.78
N TYR A 129 -3.09 0.91 -5.90
CA TYR A 129 -3.78 0.92 -7.20
C TYR A 129 -3.36 2.12 -8.06
N ALA A 130 -3.28 3.32 -7.46
CA ALA A 130 -2.76 4.50 -8.15
C ALA A 130 -1.31 4.31 -8.61
N SER A 131 -0.47 3.65 -7.80
CA SER A 131 0.92 3.34 -8.15
C SER A 131 1.04 2.39 -9.33
N GLN A 132 0.13 1.42 -9.47
CA GLN A 132 0.09 0.53 -10.64
C GLN A 132 -0.19 1.29 -11.95
N HIS A 133 -0.91 2.42 -11.90
CA HIS A 133 -1.10 3.29 -13.07
C HIS A 133 0.17 4.05 -13.46
N ILE A 134 1.12 4.27 -12.54
CA ILE A 134 2.36 5.00 -12.82
C ILE A 134 3.28 4.19 -13.75
N ASN A 135 3.33 2.86 -13.58
CA ASN A 135 4.18 1.96 -14.36
C ASN A 135 3.40 0.88 -15.13
N SER A 136 2.07 0.99 -15.20
CA SER A 136 1.17 0.02 -15.86
C SER A 136 1.28 -1.42 -15.33
N SER A 137 1.57 -1.61 -14.03
CA SER A 137 1.82 -2.93 -13.43
C SER A 137 0.58 -3.59 -12.80
N PHE A 138 -0.33 -4.11 -13.64
CA PHE A 138 -1.61 -4.70 -13.18
C PHE A 138 -1.60 -6.24 -13.04
N SER A 139 -0.47 -6.90 -13.33
CA SER A 139 -0.33 -8.35 -13.18
C SER A 139 -0.53 -8.75 -11.71
N GLN A 140 -1.23 -9.87 -11.49
CA GLN A 140 -1.33 -10.55 -10.19
C GLN A 140 -0.11 -11.42 -9.91
N GLN A 141 0.73 -11.68 -10.93
CA GLN A 141 1.93 -12.50 -10.83
C GLN A 141 3.10 -11.73 -10.20
N VAL A 142 2.86 -11.19 -9.02
CA VAL A 142 3.83 -10.43 -8.21
C VAL A 142 3.98 -11.04 -6.83
N ASP A 143 5.03 -10.68 -6.12
CA ASP A 143 5.13 -10.90 -4.68
C ASP A 143 4.79 -9.60 -3.93
N VAL A 144 4.33 -9.71 -2.69
CA VAL A 144 4.07 -8.56 -1.83
C VAL A 144 4.91 -8.69 -0.57
N LEU A 145 5.71 -7.67 -0.27
CA LEU A 145 6.47 -7.56 0.97
C LEU A 145 5.86 -6.46 1.82
N TRP A 146 5.33 -6.83 2.98
CA TRP A 146 4.89 -5.88 4.00
C TRP A 146 6.10 -5.37 4.77
N TRP A 147 6.45 -4.12 4.50
CA TRP A 147 7.44 -3.37 5.28
C TRP A 147 6.79 -2.93 6.59
N ASP A 148 6.62 -3.86 7.53
CA ASP A 148 6.28 -3.61 8.94
C ASP A 148 7.46 -3.99 9.83
N THR A 149 7.91 -3.01 10.61
CA THR A 149 9.07 -3.11 11.49
C THR A 149 8.70 -3.60 12.89
N HIS A 150 7.43 -3.87 13.16
CA HIS A 150 6.96 -4.41 14.43
C HIS A 150 7.39 -5.87 14.62
N SER A 151 7.95 -6.19 15.78
CA SER A 151 8.44 -7.54 16.11
C SER A 151 7.41 -8.66 16.01
N ALA A 152 6.12 -8.35 16.22
CA ALA A 152 5.02 -9.31 16.08
C ALA A 152 4.44 -9.42 14.65
N GLY A 153 5.07 -8.79 13.66
CA GLY A 153 4.57 -8.74 12.29
C GLY A 153 3.36 -7.83 12.10
N PHE A 154 2.72 -7.96 10.95
CA PHE A 154 1.52 -7.20 10.59
C PHE A 154 0.30 -8.13 10.59
N VAL A 155 -0.77 -7.67 11.23
CA VAL A 155 -1.99 -8.46 11.40
C VAL A 155 -3.12 -7.77 10.66
N ASP A 156 -3.63 -8.41 9.62
CA ASP A 156 -4.72 -7.92 8.76
C ASP A 156 -5.94 -8.86 8.74
N PRO A 157 -6.64 -9.01 9.88
CA PRO A 157 -7.71 -10.01 10.01
C PRO A 157 -9.01 -9.56 9.34
N MET A 158 -9.19 -8.26 9.10
CA MET A 158 -10.44 -7.70 8.59
C MET A 158 -10.43 -7.48 7.09
N PHE A 159 -9.27 -7.19 6.49
CA PHE A 159 -9.17 -6.78 5.10
C PHE A 159 -8.12 -7.59 4.31
N GLY A 160 -7.53 -8.62 4.92
CA GLY A 160 -6.51 -9.46 4.31
C GLY A 160 -6.92 -10.08 2.97
N ASP A 161 -8.21 -10.35 2.77
CA ASP A 161 -8.72 -10.86 1.50
C ASP A 161 -8.57 -9.87 0.33
N THR A 162 -8.49 -8.56 0.61
CA THR A 162 -8.31 -7.55 -0.43
C THR A 162 -6.95 -7.66 -1.14
N TRP A 163 -5.93 -8.24 -0.51
CA TRP A 163 -4.63 -8.51 -1.16
C TRP A 163 -4.74 -9.41 -2.38
N LYS A 164 -5.76 -10.29 -2.43
CA LYS A 164 -6.04 -11.16 -3.59
C LYS A 164 -6.36 -10.36 -4.86
N ALA A 165 -6.77 -9.09 -4.74
CA ALA A 165 -6.98 -8.24 -5.90
C ALA A 165 -5.65 -7.86 -6.60
N PHE A 166 -4.58 -7.77 -5.83
CA PHE A 166 -3.27 -7.26 -6.26
C PHE A 166 -2.25 -8.36 -6.53
N SER A 167 -2.32 -9.48 -5.80
CA SER A 167 -1.34 -10.56 -5.90
C SER A 167 -2.01 -11.94 -5.83
N ASP A 168 -1.42 -12.91 -6.52
CA ASP A 168 -1.74 -14.34 -6.38
C ASP A 168 -0.94 -15.04 -5.24
N SER A 169 0.03 -14.33 -4.65
CA SER A 169 0.87 -14.81 -3.56
C SER A 169 0.44 -14.21 -2.22
N LYS A 170 0.72 -14.94 -1.14
CA LYS A 170 0.53 -14.41 0.21
C LYS A 170 1.63 -13.38 0.51
N PRO A 171 1.29 -12.24 1.12
CA PRO A 171 2.30 -11.28 1.54
C PRO A 171 3.33 -11.88 2.48
N VAL A 172 4.59 -11.49 2.27
CA VAL A 172 5.73 -11.83 3.12
C VAL A 172 5.90 -10.73 4.16
N GLU A 173 6.14 -11.10 5.41
CA GLU A 173 6.46 -10.14 6.47
C GLU A 173 7.95 -9.78 6.44
N LEU A 174 8.28 -8.50 6.66
CA LEU A 174 9.67 -8.04 6.75
C LEU A 174 10.46 -8.77 7.85
N THR A 175 9.81 -9.07 8.99
CA THR A 175 10.39 -9.83 10.11
C THR A 175 10.94 -11.19 9.69
N ALA A 176 10.36 -11.83 8.68
CA ALA A 176 10.87 -13.09 8.14
C ALA A 176 12.22 -12.93 7.44
N LEU A 177 12.58 -11.72 7.01
CA LEU A 177 13.81 -11.41 6.27
C LEU A 177 14.93 -10.86 7.17
N ALA A 178 14.68 -10.71 8.46
CA ALA A 178 15.66 -10.17 9.39
C ALA A 178 16.95 -10.99 9.44
N GLY A 179 18.08 -10.30 9.57
CA GLY A 179 19.40 -10.92 9.58
C GLY A 179 19.90 -11.38 8.21
N ARG A 180 19.16 -11.12 7.13
CA ARG A 180 19.46 -11.61 5.78
C ARG A 180 19.69 -10.48 4.79
N ARG A 181 20.54 -10.74 3.80
CA ARG A 181 20.65 -9.91 2.61
C ARG A 181 19.65 -10.36 1.56
N VAL A 182 18.70 -9.49 1.28
CA VAL A 182 17.57 -9.71 0.37
C VAL A 182 17.82 -8.97 -0.92
N CYS A 183 17.64 -9.66 -2.04
CA CYS A 183 17.81 -9.08 -3.37
C CYS A 183 16.50 -9.14 -4.15
N PHE A 184 16.26 -8.09 -4.93
CA PHE A 184 15.10 -7.97 -5.79
C PHE A 184 15.56 -7.89 -7.24
N ARG A 185 15.07 -8.80 -8.09
CA ARG A 185 15.20 -8.64 -9.56
C ARG A 185 14.51 -7.37 -10.01
N SER A 186 13.29 -7.16 -9.54
CA SER A 186 12.57 -5.90 -9.69
C SER A 186 11.63 -5.68 -8.51
N ALA A 187 11.49 -4.43 -8.08
CA ALA A 187 10.52 -4.07 -7.07
C ALA A 187 9.92 -2.68 -7.29
N MET A 188 8.65 -2.55 -6.93
CA MET A 188 7.92 -1.29 -6.86
C MET A 188 7.76 -0.89 -5.39
N PHE A 189 8.09 0.37 -5.12
CA PHE A 189 7.89 1.06 -3.86
C PHE A 189 6.77 2.09 -4.10
N PRO A 190 5.51 1.76 -3.76
CA PRO A 190 4.34 2.54 -4.15
C PRO A 190 4.24 3.86 -3.38
N LEU A 191 3.32 4.71 -3.84
CA LEU A 191 2.83 5.85 -3.07
C LEU A 191 2.32 5.40 -1.69
N LEU A 192 2.57 6.23 -0.66
CA LEU A 192 2.29 5.91 0.73
C LEU A 192 1.09 6.70 1.29
N ALA A 193 0.38 6.06 2.22
CA ALA A 193 -0.91 6.54 2.75
C ALA A 193 -0.92 7.96 3.31
N ARG A 194 0.20 8.45 3.86
CA ARG A 194 0.26 9.73 4.59
C ARG A 194 1.18 10.75 3.93
N GLN A 195 1.39 10.63 2.62
CA GLN A 195 2.05 11.65 1.80
C GLN A 195 1.46 13.03 1.99
N MET A 196 2.30 14.07 1.96
CA MET A 196 1.81 15.45 1.96
C MET A 196 1.05 15.70 0.65
N PHE A 197 -0.18 16.22 0.76
CA PHE A 197 -1.12 16.31 -0.36
C PHE A 197 -1.39 14.97 -1.06
N GLY A 198 -1.20 13.86 -0.33
CA GLY A 198 -1.42 12.51 -0.82
C GLY A 198 -2.89 12.16 -1.03
N LEU A 199 -3.13 11.06 -1.74
CA LEU A 199 -4.48 10.58 -2.02
C LEU A 199 -5.10 9.89 -0.80
N PHE A 200 -6.42 10.01 -0.67
CA PHE A 200 -7.27 9.45 0.39
C PHE A 200 -7.13 10.12 1.77
N TYR A 201 -5.97 10.07 2.42
CA TYR A 201 -5.84 10.52 3.81
C TYR A 201 -5.59 12.03 3.93
N ASN A 202 -4.64 12.55 3.14
CA ASN A 202 -4.21 13.96 3.16
C ASN A 202 -4.71 14.74 1.93
N THR A 203 -5.76 14.26 1.27
CA THR A 203 -6.31 14.95 0.11
C THR A 203 -7.08 16.18 0.58
N PRO A 204 -6.72 17.40 0.15
CA PRO A 204 -7.54 18.58 0.40
C PRO A 204 -8.87 18.39 -0.35
N LEU A 205 -9.96 18.21 0.40
CA LEU A 205 -11.29 18.11 -0.18
C LEU A 205 -11.87 19.51 -0.34
N GLU A 206 -11.85 20.00 -1.57
CA GLU A 206 -12.54 21.23 -1.94
C GLU A 206 -14.05 21.02 -1.99
N LYS A 207 -14.81 22.10 -1.75
CA LYS A 207 -16.27 22.08 -1.94
C LYS A 207 -16.58 21.71 -3.39
N GLU A 208 -17.64 20.95 -3.61
CA GLU A 208 -18.06 20.40 -4.91
C GLU A 208 -17.21 19.25 -5.48
N CYS A 209 -16.21 18.73 -4.76
CA CYS A 209 -15.49 17.53 -5.21
C CYS A 209 -16.37 16.26 -5.09
N HIS A 210 -16.86 15.75 -6.22
CA HIS A 210 -17.62 14.50 -6.31
C HIS A 210 -17.29 13.74 -7.60
N GLY A 211 -17.62 12.44 -7.63
CA GLY A 211 -17.52 11.63 -8.86
C GLY A 211 -16.09 11.37 -9.35
N THR A 212 -15.09 11.32 -8.46
CA THR A 212 -13.70 11.04 -8.85
C THR A 212 -13.58 9.71 -9.60
N GLY A 213 -13.10 9.78 -10.85
CA GLY A 213 -12.93 8.62 -11.72
C GLY A 213 -11.94 7.60 -11.15
N LEU A 214 -10.92 8.04 -10.41
CA LEU A 214 -9.94 7.15 -9.79
C LEU A 214 -10.58 6.24 -8.74
N MET A 215 -11.38 6.79 -7.82
CA MET A 215 -12.03 5.97 -6.79
C MET A 215 -13.11 5.07 -7.39
N HIS A 216 -13.82 5.56 -8.42
CA HIS A 216 -14.79 4.74 -9.15
C HIS A 216 -14.08 3.53 -9.81
N ALA A 217 -12.99 3.77 -10.54
CA ALA A 217 -12.19 2.71 -11.17
C ALA A 217 -11.57 1.75 -10.15
N PHE A 218 -11.06 2.26 -9.03
CA PHE A 218 -10.58 1.45 -7.92
C PHE A 218 -11.67 0.52 -7.37
N SER A 219 -12.88 1.05 -7.13
CA SER A 219 -14.01 0.24 -6.67
C SER A 219 -14.33 -0.89 -7.64
N HIS A 220 -14.42 -0.59 -8.95
CA HIS A 220 -14.64 -1.60 -9.98
C HIS A 220 -13.52 -2.63 -10.03
N HIS A 221 -12.26 -2.19 -9.93
CA HIS A 221 -11.09 -3.06 -9.93
C HIS A 221 -11.14 -4.08 -8.79
N ILE A 222 -11.37 -3.62 -7.55
CA ILE A 222 -11.44 -4.50 -6.38
C ILE A 222 -12.60 -5.49 -6.50
N LEU A 223 -13.81 -5.02 -6.83
CA LEU A 223 -14.98 -5.89 -6.94
C LEU A 223 -14.79 -6.95 -8.03
N HIS A 224 -14.28 -6.55 -9.19
CA HIS A 224 -14.00 -7.45 -10.30
C HIS A 224 -12.96 -8.51 -9.91
N ARG A 225 -11.82 -8.09 -9.36
CA ARG A 225 -10.69 -8.99 -9.04
C ARG A 225 -11.00 -9.94 -7.89
N LEU A 226 -11.85 -9.55 -6.95
CA LEU A 226 -12.33 -10.40 -5.87
C LEU A 226 -13.56 -11.24 -6.26
N GLY A 227 -14.09 -11.08 -7.48
CA GLY A 227 -15.28 -11.82 -7.93
C GLY A 227 -16.56 -11.44 -7.16
N VAL A 228 -16.60 -10.26 -6.56
CA VAL A 228 -17.75 -9.79 -5.78
C VAL A 228 -18.84 -9.34 -6.73
N LYS A 229 -19.90 -10.16 -6.85
CA LYS A 229 -21.08 -9.82 -7.62
C LYS A 229 -21.96 -8.83 -6.85
N GLN A 230 -22.20 -7.66 -7.44
CA GLN A 230 -23.19 -6.73 -6.93
C GLN A 230 -24.51 -6.97 -7.68
N ASN A 231 -25.51 -7.51 -6.98
CA ASN A 231 -26.85 -7.76 -7.53
C ASN A 231 -27.70 -6.46 -7.57
N GLY A 232 -27.10 -5.36 -8.02
CA GLY A 232 -27.72 -4.04 -8.15
C GLY A 232 -28.44 -3.52 -6.89
N PRO A 233 -29.10 -2.36 -6.99
CA PRO A 233 -30.25 -2.10 -6.15
C PRO A 233 -31.37 -3.07 -6.55
N VAL A 234 -31.96 -3.75 -5.57
CA VAL A 234 -33.19 -4.52 -5.85
C VAL A 234 -34.29 -3.50 -6.15
N LEU A 235 -34.99 -3.67 -7.27
CA LEU A 235 -36.10 -2.82 -7.67
C LEU A 235 -37.10 -2.67 -6.50
N ASP A 236 -37.63 -1.46 -6.34
CA ASP A 236 -38.58 -1.10 -5.28
C ASP A 236 -38.08 -1.32 -3.83
N SER A 237 -36.76 -1.38 -3.63
CA SER A 237 -36.14 -1.47 -2.30
C SER A 237 -35.10 -0.39 -2.06
N VAL A 238 -35.02 0.08 -0.82
CA VAL A 238 -33.97 1.00 -0.37
C VAL A 238 -33.07 0.25 0.61
N ARG A 239 -31.77 0.16 0.30
CA ARG A 239 -30.76 -0.31 1.25
C ARG A 239 -30.17 0.87 1.98
N VAL A 240 -30.36 0.92 3.29
CA VAL A 240 -29.74 1.92 4.17
C VAL A 240 -28.58 1.27 4.91
N THR A 241 -27.38 1.82 4.76
CA THR A 241 -26.19 1.42 5.53
C THR A 241 -25.81 2.54 6.47
N ILE A 242 -25.82 2.29 7.78
CA ILE A 242 -25.43 3.26 8.80
C ILE A 242 -24.01 2.95 9.28
N LEU A 243 -23.09 3.90 9.06
CA LEU A 243 -21.72 3.83 9.58
C LEU A 243 -21.65 4.54 10.93
N SER A 244 -21.69 3.76 12.02
CA SER A 244 -21.57 4.28 13.38
C SER A 244 -20.11 4.29 13.84
N ARG A 245 -19.71 5.33 14.58
CA ARG A 245 -18.40 5.41 15.24
C ARG A 245 -18.58 5.39 16.75
N SER A 246 -17.81 4.53 17.42
CA SER A 246 -17.84 4.36 18.87
C SER A 246 -16.99 5.38 19.65
N THR A 247 -16.52 6.46 19.00
CA THR A 247 -15.64 7.46 19.63
C THR A 247 -16.42 8.46 20.49
N LYS A 248 -15.80 8.97 21.57
CA LYS A 248 -16.45 9.86 22.56
C LYS A 248 -17.21 11.05 21.95
N PHE A 249 -16.72 11.62 20.86
CA PHE A 249 -17.23 12.86 20.27
C PHE A 249 -18.05 12.69 18.99
N ARG A 250 -18.13 11.47 18.41
CA ARG A 250 -18.83 11.22 17.13
C ARG A 250 -19.80 10.06 17.20
N ARG A 251 -20.35 9.79 18.39
CA ARG A 251 -21.38 8.79 18.60
C ARG A 251 -22.73 9.32 18.11
N ILE A 252 -23.45 8.48 17.38
CA ILE A 252 -24.86 8.68 17.08
C ILE A 252 -25.62 8.25 18.34
N LEU A 253 -26.05 9.21 19.15
CA LEU A 253 -26.61 8.95 20.48
C LEU A 253 -27.92 8.16 20.44
N ASN A 254 -28.69 8.31 19.35
CA ASN A 254 -30.00 7.70 19.15
C ASN A 254 -29.98 6.66 18.02
N ILE A 255 -28.85 5.96 17.80
CA ILE A 255 -28.73 5.01 16.69
C ILE A 255 -29.77 3.88 16.75
N GLU A 256 -30.16 3.46 17.96
CA GLU A 256 -31.20 2.45 18.15
C GLU A 256 -32.58 2.98 17.72
N GLU A 257 -32.89 4.23 18.03
CA GLU A 257 -34.15 4.88 17.60
C GLU A 257 -34.19 5.01 16.07
N VAL A 258 -33.10 5.49 15.47
CA VAL A 258 -32.97 5.63 14.00
C VAL A 258 -33.12 4.28 13.32
N SER A 259 -32.46 3.24 13.85
CA SER A 259 -32.55 1.88 13.32
C SER A 259 -33.98 1.37 13.43
N THR A 260 -34.63 1.53 14.58
CA THR A 260 -36.01 1.10 14.82
C THR A 260 -36.99 1.81 13.89
N ILE A 261 -36.86 3.12 13.68
CA ILE A 261 -37.69 3.88 12.75
C ILE A 261 -37.51 3.38 11.31
N LEU A 262 -36.27 3.17 10.87
CA LEU A 262 -35.98 2.66 9.53
C LEU A 262 -36.54 1.24 9.33
N PHE A 263 -36.45 0.36 10.33
CA PHE A 263 -37.06 -0.96 10.31
C PHE A 263 -38.60 -0.90 10.26
N ASN A 264 -39.21 -0.03 11.06
CA ASN A 264 -40.66 0.12 11.11
C ASN A 264 -41.23 0.78 9.84
N LEU A 265 -40.53 1.73 9.23
CA LEU A 265 -40.88 2.31 7.94
C LEU A 265 -40.86 1.24 6.83
N TYR A 266 -39.87 0.34 6.86
CA TYR A 266 -39.82 -0.79 5.93
C TYR A 266 -41.03 -1.72 6.10
N HIS A 267 -41.37 -2.10 7.34
CA HIS A 267 -42.55 -2.92 7.64
C HIS A 267 -43.87 -2.22 7.27
N CYS A 268 -44.00 -0.93 7.55
CA CYS A 268 -45.19 -0.16 7.22
C CYS A 268 -45.37 -0.04 5.70
N ALA A 269 -44.29 0.10 4.93
CA ALA A 269 -44.33 0.08 3.47
C ALA A 269 -44.71 -1.30 2.88
N THR A 270 -44.27 -2.41 3.49
CA THR A 270 -44.66 -3.76 3.04
C THR A 270 -46.13 -4.08 3.37
N VAL A 271 -46.62 -3.61 4.51
CA VAL A 271 -48.02 -3.80 4.94
C VAL A 271 -48.98 -2.85 4.21
N CYS A 272 -48.57 -1.62 3.87
CA CYS A 272 -49.38 -0.72 3.04
C CYS A 272 -49.32 -1.05 1.54
N GLY A 273 -48.27 -1.73 1.06
CA GLY A 273 -48.15 -2.17 -0.34
C GLY A 273 -49.04 -3.35 -0.70
N THR A 274 -49.59 -4.07 0.28
CA THR A 274 -50.47 -5.24 0.08
C THR A 274 -51.98 -4.91 0.10
N SER A 275 -52.36 -3.64 0.26
CA SER A 275 -53.78 -3.21 0.31
C SER A 275 -54.31 -2.52 -0.95
N ARG A 276 -53.56 -2.52 -2.07
CA ARG A 276 -54.04 -2.06 -3.38
C ARG A 276 -54.04 -3.19 -4.40
N ASN A 277 -54.98 -4.11 -4.25
CA ASN A 277 -55.59 -4.87 -5.34
C ASN A 277 -56.87 -5.54 -4.80
N ALA A 278 -57.95 -4.77 -4.84
CA ALA A 278 -59.32 -5.23 -4.94
C ALA A 278 -60.08 -4.19 -5.78
#